data_AF-A0A3G9EKK1-F1
#
_entry.id   AF-A0A3G9EKK1-F1
#
_cell.length_a   1.000
_cell.length_b   1.000
_cell.length_c   1.000
_cell.angle_alpha   90.00
_cell.angle_beta   90.00
_cell.angle_gamma   90.00
#
_symmetry.space_group_name_H-M   'P 1'
#
loop_
_entity.id
_entity.type
_entity.pdbx_description
1 polymer ?
#
loop_
_entity_poly.entity_id
_entity_poly.type
_entity_poly.pdbx_seq_one_letter_code
_entity_poly.pdbx_strand_id
1 'polypeptide(L)'
;MTKRREFIKDAAAGLAATTIGGVGFVAKSCKPAPKVEDQNLLKKNWQEDPEWKKLKYGDWGGPGVPSKAGPMDNILLKDYAPRSSIITQETFVEKAKFPSIDCHVHIEAKTPQEIDEWVKIMDEVGIETSVILTAATGDEFKKLVGLFIKAHPGRFQLYCGMDLTDTDNRNFSKRVVDELERCRESGACGVGEITDKGFGFTKDKDLPKTRRLHPDDERLDTFWKKCGELKMPINLHVADHPSCWTPLDVFQERTPDYQLFNLYNTDALSYSELIERRNKTLEKHPETIFVACHLGNQGHDLATLSETMDRYPNLYLDTSARDYELGRTPRSSAKFLNKYKDRIVFGTDMGREKNMYRIHWRLLETGDEYIPGRVSWRYFGLELPEATLVALYRDTAKKIFNI
;
A
#
# COMPACT_ATOMS: atom_id res chain seq x y z
N MET A 1 3.60 20.87 -26.67
CA MET A 1 3.41 21.92 -25.63
C MET A 1 2.04 22.63 -25.67
N THR A 2 1.13 22.32 -26.59
CA THR A 2 -0.11 23.09 -26.81
C THR A 2 -1.39 22.51 -26.18
N LYS A 3 -1.40 21.30 -25.61
CA LYS A 3 -2.63 20.72 -25.01
C LYS A 3 -2.92 21.10 -23.54
N ARG A 4 -1.96 21.76 -22.84
CA ARG A 4 -2.13 22.14 -21.41
C ARG A 4 -3.06 23.35 -21.19
N ARG A 5 -3.21 24.23 -22.19
CA ARG A 5 -3.89 25.53 -22.01
C ARG A 5 -5.40 25.51 -22.18
N GLU A 6 -5.98 24.51 -22.82
CA GLU A 6 -7.44 24.41 -22.98
C GLU A 6 -8.10 23.73 -21.77
N PHE A 7 -7.46 22.72 -21.18
CA PHE A 7 -8.06 21.95 -20.08
C PHE A 7 -8.18 22.72 -18.75
N ILE A 8 -7.31 23.71 -18.51
CA ILE A 8 -7.35 24.51 -17.26
C ILE A 8 -8.56 25.49 -17.26
N LYS A 9 -9.13 25.82 -18.42
CA LYS A 9 -10.26 26.75 -18.49
C LYS A 9 -11.59 26.12 -18.09
N ASP A 10 -11.78 24.82 -18.31
CA ASP A 10 -13.06 24.16 -18.02
C ASP A 10 -13.16 23.60 -16.58
N ALA A 11 -12.03 23.39 -15.90
CA ALA A 11 -12.03 22.90 -14.51
C ALA A 11 -12.28 24.00 -13.46
N ALA A 12 -12.10 25.27 -13.81
CA ALA A 12 -12.21 26.39 -12.86
C ALA A 12 -13.66 26.79 -12.51
N ALA A 13 -14.67 26.25 -13.21
CA ALA A 13 -16.08 26.59 -13.02
C ALA A 13 -16.86 25.59 -12.14
N GLY A 14 -16.21 24.60 -11.53
CA GLY A 14 -16.88 23.48 -10.86
C GLY A 14 -16.39 23.15 -9.45
N LEU A 15 -15.88 24.10 -8.66
CA LEU A 15 -15.64 23.89 -7.23
C LEU A 15 -16.85 24.37 -6.41
N ALA A 16 -17.91 23.57 -6.41
CA ALA A 16 -18.87 23.54 -5.31
C ALA A 16 -18.50 22.38 -4.40
N ALA A 17 -18.30 22.69 -3.12
CA ALA A 17 -17.87 21.77 -2.07
C ALA A 17 -18.61 20.42 -2.11
N THR A 18 -17.86 19.35 -2.33
CA THR A 18 -18.29 17.97 -2.07
C THR A 18 -17.30 17.38 -1.07
N THR A 19 -17.69 17.43 0.20
CA THR A 19 -17.08 16.61 1.26
C THR A 19 -17.39 15.15 0.96
N ILE A 20 -16.43 14.43 0.39
CA ILE A 20 -16.52 12.97 0.19
C ILE A 20 -15.69 12.32 1.30
N GLY A 21 -16.39 11.86 2.33
CA GLY A 21 -15.85 10.93 3.32
C GLY A 21 -15.77 9.54 2.70
N GLY A 22 -14.61 9.17 2.16
CA GLY A 22 -14.26 7.80 1.85
C GLY A 22 -14.07 7.02 3.15
N VAL A 23 -14.85 5.98 3.36
CA VAL A 23 -14.65 5.02 4.46
C VAL A 23 -13.63 4.00 3.98
N GLY A 24 -12.38 4.43 3.79
CA GLY A 24 -11.24 3.56 3.95
C GLY A 24 -11.23 3.08 5.41
N PHE A 25 -10.77 1.86 5.67
CA PHE A 25 -10.72 1.28 7.01
C PHE A 25 -10.35 2.34 8.04
N VAL A 26 -11.32 2.65 8.89
CA VAL A 26 -11.15 3.66 9.91
C VAL A 26 -9.92 3.24 10.72
N ALA A 27 -8.88 4.07 10.73
CA ALA A 27 -7.92 4.13 11.80
C ALA A 27 -8.68 4.51 13.08
N LYS A 28 -9.50 3.60 13.59
CA LYS A 28 -10.34 3.83 14.76
C LYS A 28 -9.47 3.49 15.96
N SER A 29 -8.85 4.56 16.45
CA SER A 29 -8.10 4.66 17.70
C SER A 29 -6.70 4.04 17.65
N CYS A 30 -5.80 4.64 16.87
CA CYS A 30 -4.48 4.94 17.45
C CYS A 30 -4.68 6.21 18.28
N LYS A 31 -4.31 6.19 19.56
CA LYS A 31 -4.23 7.43 20.35
C LYS A 31 -3.27 8.37 19.59
N PRO A 32 -3.54 9.69 19.52
CA PRO A 32 -2.53 10.61 19.03
C PRO A 32 -1.22 10.30 19.76
N ALA A 33 -0.12 10.25 19.03
CA ALA A 33 1.19 10.06 19.62
C ALA A 33 1.32 11.01 20.83
N PRO A 34 1.88 10.55 21.96
CA PRO A 34 2.05 11.40 23.11
C PRO A 34 2.70 12.70 22.66
N LYS A 35 2.15 13.84 23.11
CA LYS A 35 2.74 15.14 22.81
C LYS A 35 4.20 15.06 23.23
N VAL A 36 5.10 15.39 22.31
CA VAL A 36 6.48 15.69 22.67
C VAL A 36 6.43 16.97 23.52
N GLU A 37 6.29 16.79 24.83
CA GLU A 37 6.30 17.87 25.83
C GLU A 37 7.73 18.37 26.13
N ASP A 38 8.72 17.89 25.37
CA ASP A 38 10.10 18.34 25.54
C ASP A 38 10.28 19.74 24.94
N GLN A 39 10.03 20.76 25.77
CA GLN A 39 10.31 22.16 25.46
C GLN A 39 11.77 22.41 25.05
N ASN A 40 12.70 21.48 25.30
CA ASN A 40 14.08 21.61 24.85
C ASN A 40 14.25 21.33 23.35
N LEU A 41 13.44 20.47 22.73
CA LEU A 41 13.47 20.25 21.28
C LEU A 41 13.04 21.50 20.50
N LEU A 42 12.16 22.32 21.09
CA LEU A 42 11.75 23.62 20.55
C LEU A 42 12.85 24.71 20.69
N LYS A 43 13.84 24.50 21.57
CA LYS A 43 14.95 25.43 21.81
C LYS A 43 16.27 25.00 21.13
N LYS A 44 16.36 23.77 20.64
CA LYS A 44 17.57 23.23 20.00
C LYS A 44 17.79 23.88 18.63
N ASN A 45 18.95 24.50 18.42
CA ASN A 45 19.37 24.95 17.09
C ASN A 45 19.85 23.77 16.24
N TRP A 46 18.93 23.11 15.52
CA TRP A 46 19.27 21.98 14.64
C TRP A 46 20.28 22.32 13.56
N GLN A 47 20.41 23.60 13.18
CA GLN A 47 21.40 24.04 12.20
C GLN A 47 22.84 23.99 12.73
N GLU A 48 23.05 23.77 14.02
CA GLU A 48 24.37 23.54 14.63
C GLU A 48 24.68 22.06 14.87
N ASP A 49 23.65 21.22 14.89
CA ASP A 49 23.76 19.79 15.16
C ASP A 49 24.51 19.05 14.03
N PRO A 50 25.63 18.35 14.33
CA PRO A 50 26.44 17.69 13.30
C PRO A 50 25.71 16.57 12.55
N GLU A 51 24.85 15.80 13.22
CA GLU A 51 24.08 14.73 12.60
C GLU A 51 23.02 15.30 11.67
N TRP A 52 22.30 16.32 12.12
CA TRP A 52 21.31 17.03 11.30
C TRP A 52 21.94 17.67 10.05
N LYS A 53 23.11 18.32 10.19
CA LYS A 53 23.84 18.86 9.04
C LYS A 53 24.20 17.78 8.05
N LYS A 54 24.73 16.66 8.55
CA LYS A 54 25.13 15.52 7.71
C LYS A 54 23.92 14.91 7.00
N LEU A 55 22.79 14.73 7.67
CA LEU A 55 21.59 14.18 7.04
C LEU A 55 20.96 15.14 6.03
N LYS A 56 20.92 16.44 6.33
CA LYS A 56 20.30 17.43 5.45
C LYS A 56 21.14 17.78 4.22
N TYR A 57 22.46 17.89 4.38
CA TYR A 57 23.35 18.39 3.32
C TYR A 57 24.34 17.35 2.81
N GLY A 58 24.50 16.21 3.49
CA GLY A 58 25.53 15.23 3.16
C GLY A 58 26.93 15.82 3.19
N ASP A 59 27.78 15.36 2.29
CA ASP A 59 29.18 15.79 2.16
C ASP A 59 29.33 17.25 1.71
N TRP A 60 28.26 17.89 1.24
CA TRP A 60 28.27 19.32 0.89
C TRP A 60 28.36 20.23 2.13
N GLY A 61 27.98 19.72 3.31
CA GLY A 61 28.13 20.43 4.60
C GLY A 61 27.26 21.67 4.80
N GLY A 62 26.53 22.13 3.78
CA GLY A 62 25.64 23.27 3.88
C GLY A 62 25.28 23.89 2.53
N PRO A 63 24.50 24.99 2.53
CA PRO A 63 24.08 25.69 1.32
C PRO A 63 25.20 26.54 0.66
N GLY A 64 26.43 26.51 1.17
CA GLY A 64 27.55 27.30 0.64
C GLY A 64 27.50 28.81 0.91
N VAL A 65 26.48 29.29 1.64
CA VAL A 65 26.32 30.69 2.05
C VAL A 65 25.79 30.77 3.49
N PRO A 66 26.12 31.82 4.27
CA PRO A 66 25.54 32.00 5.60
C PRO A 66 24.03 32.20 5.52
N SER A 67 23.25 31.44 6.29
CA SER A 67 21.81 31.73 6.48
C SER A 67 21.65 32.98 7.35
N LYS A 68 20.63 33.78 7.05
CA LYS A 68 20.19 34.90 7.90
C LYS A 68 18.76 34.65 8.32
N ALA A 69 18.42 35.04 9.55
CA ALA A 69 17.06 34.95 10.02
C ALA A 69 16.12 35.75 9.11
N GLY A 70 14.91 35.23 8.89
CA GLY A 70 13.96 35.83 7.96
C GLY A 70 12.53 35.34 8.16
N PRO A 71 11.55 35.88 7.41
CA PRO A 71 10.14 35.58 7.60
C PRO A 71 9.78 34.08 7.47
N MET A 72 10.61 33.31 6.76
CA MET A 72 10.40 31.87 6.55
C MET A 72 10.74 31.00 7.76
N ASP A 73 11.44 31.53 8.78
CA ASP A 73 11.85 30.76 9.97
C ASP A 73 10.67 30.26 10.81
N ASN A 74 9.48 30.88 10.65
CA ASN A 74 8.26 30.53 11.38
C ASN A 74 7.27 29.68 10.57
N ILE A 75 7.61 29.29 9.33
CA ILE A 75 6.75 28.42 8.52
C ILE A 75 6.93 26.96 8.96
N LEU A 76 5.82 26.30 9.30
CA LEU A 76 5.85 24.88 9.68
C LEU A 76 6.10 24.01 8.44
N LEU A 77 6.79 22.89 8.62
CA LEU A 77 7.08 21.95 7.53
C LEU A 77 5.81 21.48 6.80
N LYS A 78 4.72 21.22 7.54
CA LYS A 78 3.41 20.83 6.98
C LYS A 78 2.75 21.91 6.10
N ASP A 79 3.16 23.17 6.24
CA ASP A 79 2.63 24.31 5.49
C ASP A 79 3.58 24.70 4.33
N TYR A 80 4.76 24.09 4.24
CA TYR A 80 5.78 24.39 3.24
C TYR A 80 5.53 23.64 1.92
N ALA A 81 5.16 24.37 0.87
CA ALA A 81 4.90 23.82 -0.47
C ALA A 81 5.53 24.69 -1.57
N PRO A 82 6.85 24.60 -1.80
CA PRO A 82 7.53 25.46 -2.77
C PRO A 82 7.12 25.11 -4.21
N ARG A 83 6.99 26.15 -5.04
CA ARG A 83 6.93 25.98 -6.49
C ARG A 83 8.31 25.63 -7.01
N SER A 84 8.41 24.59 -7.82
CA SER A 84 9.67 24.26 -8.50
C SER A 84 10.02 25.34 -9.53
N SER A 85 11.29 25.71 -9.59
CA SER A 85 11.85 26.46 -10.72
C SER A 85 12.38 25.54 -11.83
N ILE A 86 12.48 24.24 -11.57
CA ILE A 86 12.91 23.25 -12.56
C ILE A 86 11.79 23.07 -13.57
N ILE A 87 12.12 23.24 -14.85
CA ILE A 87 11.21 22.98 -15.98
C ILE A 87 11.56 21.61 -16.53
N THR A 88 10.69 20.63 -16.28
CA THR A 88 10.81 19.26 -16.80
C THR A 88 9.67 18.97 -17.78
N GLN A 89 9.83 17.88 -18.54
CA GLN A 89 8.74 17.34 -19.34
C GLN A 89 7.60 16.90 -18.41
N GLU A 90 6.36 17.24 -18.78
CA GLU A 90 5.16 16.77 -18.12
C GLU A 90 4.29 16.00 -19.12
N THR A 91 4.14 14.71 -18.88
CA THR A 91 3.38 13.79 -19.71
C THR A 91 2.04 13.47 -19.03
N PHE A 92 0.95 13.72 -19.75
CA PHE A 92 -0.39 13.32 -19.31
C PHE A 92 -0.73 11.96 -19.90
N VAL A 93 -0.83 10.95 -19.04
CA VAL A 93 -1.20 9.59 -19.42
C VAL A 93 -2.66 9.39 -19.04
N GLU A 94 -3.56 9.48 -20.03
CA GLU A 94 -5.00 9.47 -19.80
C GLU A 94 -5.51 8.10 -19.33
N LYS A 95 -4.91 7.05 -19.89
CA LYS A 95 -5.31 5.64 -19.80
C LYS A 95 -4.05 4.77 -19.83
N ALA A 96 -4.06 3.67 -19.07
CA ALA A 96 -2.96 2.71 -19.05
C ALA A 96 -2.60 2.23 -20.47
N LYS A 97 -1.31 2.05 -20.73
CA LYS A 97 -0.80 1.55 -22.03
C LYS A 97 -1.29 0.14 -22.36
N PHE A 98 -1.56 -0.67 -21.34
CA PHE A 98 -2.15 -2.01 -21.46
C PHE A 98 -3.32 -2.16 -20.48
N PRO A 99 -4.33 -3.00 -20.77
CA PRO A 99 -5.39 -3.29 -19.81
C PRO A 99 -4.81 -3.76 -18.47
N SER A 100 -5.23 -3.12 -17.38
CA SER A 100 -4.65 -3.37 -16.06
C SER A 100 -5.68 -3.95 -15.08
N ILE A 101 -5.20 -4.81 -14.19
CA ILE A 101 -5.95 -5.35 -13.07
C ILE A 101 -5.41 -4.67 -11.81
N ASP A 102 -6.26 -3.95 -11.09
CA ASP A 102 -5.91 -3.36 -9.80
C ASP A 102 -6.11 -4.42 -8.71
N CYS A 103 -5.04 -5.09 -8.31
CA CYS A 103 -5.09 -6.24 -7.41
C CYS A 103 -5.21 -5.88 -5.92
N HIS A 104 -5.30 -4.60 -5.59
CA HIS A 104 -5.35 -4.14 -4.20
C HIS A 104 -6.19 -2.88 -4.10
N VAL A 105 -7.49 -3.07 -3.88
CA VAL A 105 -8.43 -2.00 -3.51
C VAL A 105 -9.35 -2.45 -2.39
N HIS A 106 -9.96 -1.49 -1.70
CA HIS A 106 -11.00 -1.75 -0.70
C HIS A 106 -12.38 -1.34 -1.22
N ILE A 107 -13.40 -1.49 -0.37
CA ILE A 107 -14.78 -1.15 -0.72
C ILE A 107 -14.95 0.37 -0.73
N GLU A 108 -14.78 0.97 -1.90
CA GLU A 108 -14.86 2.42 -2.15
C GLU A 108 -16.22 2.88 -2.73
N ALA A 109 -17.15 1.94 -2.90
CA ALA A 109 -18.51 2.17 -3.40
C ALA A 109 -19.49 1.25 -2.66
N LYS A 110 -20.65 1.78 -2.27
CA LYS A 110 -21.63 1.07 -1.43
C LYS A 110 -23.01 0.95 -2.08
N THR A 111 -23.28 1.79 -3.08
CA THR A 111 -24.54 1.82 -3.83
C THR A 111 -24.31 1.39 -5.28
N PRO A 112 -25.32 0.82 -5.97
CA PRO A 112 -25.20 0.47 -7.39
C PRO A 112 -24.73 1.64 -8.25
N GLN A 113 -25.21 2.86 -7.99
CA GLN A 113 -24.84 4.06 -8.74
C GLN A 113 -23.36 4.43 -8.56
N GLU A 114 -22.81 4.28 -7.36
CA GLU A 114 -21.39 4.52 -7.12
C GLU A 114 -20.50 3.47 -7.81
N ILE A 115 -20.99 2.24 -7.93
CA ILE A 115 -20.28 1.14 -8.59
C ILE A 115 -20.32 1.31 -10.11
N ASP A 116 -21.48 1.70 -10.67
CA ASP A 116 -21.59 2.09 -12.07
C ASP A 116 -20.59 3.20 -12.42
N GLU A 117 -20.46 4.20 -11.54
CA GLU A 117 -19.50 5.28 -11.73
C GLU A 117 -18.05 4.80 -11.61
N TRP A 118 -17.76 3.86 -10.70
CA TRP A 118 -16.45 3.23 -10.64
C TRP A 118 -16.11 2.50 -11.95
N VAL A 119 -17.05 1.74 -12.52
CA VAL A 119 -16.84 1.03 -13.80
C VAL A 119 -16.55 2.01 -14.94
N LYS A 120 -17.24 3.16 -15.01
CA LYS A 120 -16.91 4.20 -16.01
C LYS A 120 -15.50 4.74 -15.82
N ILE A 121 -15.09 5.00 -14.58
CA ILE A 121 -13.72 5.46 -14.28
C ILE A 121 -12.70 4.41 -14.73
N MET A 122 -12.96 3.12 -14.42
CA MET A 122 -12.12 2.00 -14.85
C MET A 122 -11.96 1.98 -16.38
N ASP A 123 -13.04 2.16 -17.14
CA ASP A 123 -12.99 2.22 -18.61
C ASP A 123 -12.16 3.38 -19.14
N GLU A 124 -12.31 4.56 -18.53
CA GLU A 124 -11.57 5.77 -18.92
C GLU A 124 -10.07 5.63 -18.65
N VAL A 125 -9.68 5.02 -17.53
CA VAL A 125 -8.27 4.96 -17.10
C VAL A 125 -7.57 3.64 -17.44
N GLY A 126 -8.29 2.65 -17.97
CA GLY A 126 -7.72 1.39 -18.48
C GLY A 126 -7.64 0.26 -17.46
N ILE A 127 -8.48 0.29 -16.42
CA ILE A 127 -8.65 -0.83 -15.50
C ILE A 127 -9.67 -1.82 -16.09
N GLU A 128 -9.19 -3.02 -16.43
CA GLU A 128 -10.01 -4.16 -16.87
C GLU A 128 -10.84 -4.68 -15.69
N THR A 129 -10.17 -4.94 -14.56
CA THR A 129 -10.76 -5.56 -13.36
C THR A 129 -10.16 -4.95 -12.09
N SER A 130 -10.98 -4.78 -11.05
CA SER A 130 -10.49 -4.44 -9.70
C SER A 130 -10.72 -5.62 -8.75
N VAL A 131 -9.68 -5.99 -7.99
CA VAL A 131 -9.73 -7.04 -6.97
C VAL A 131 -9.90 -6.38 -5.60
N ILE A 132 -11.07 -6.59 -5.00
CA ILE A 132 -11.46 -5.93 -3.75
C ILE A 132 -11.14 -6.82 -2.56
N LEU A 133 -10.30 -6.30 -1.65
CA LEU A 133 -9.98 -6.86 -0.34
C LEU A 133 -11.10 -6.50 0.64
N THR A 134 -12.11 -7.39 0.74
CA THR A 134 -13.34 -7.07 1.48
C THR A 134 -13.22 -7.24 2.99
N ALA A 135 -12.31 -8.11 3.45
CA ALA A 135 -12.27 -8.65 4.82
C ALA A 135 -13.60 -9.26 5.32
N ALA A 136 -14.59 -9.44 4.43
CA ALA A 136 -15.93 -9.90 4.78
C ALA A 136 -16.01 -11.43 4.75
N THR A 137 -16.78 -11.98 5.69
CA THR A 137 -17.14 -13.39 5.76
C THR A 137 -18.67 -13.52 5.83
N GLY A 138 -19.20 -14.72 5.99
CA GLY A 138 -20.62 -14.98 6.20
C GLY A 138 -21.53 -14.40 5.11
N ASP A 139 -22.69 -13.93 5.54
CA ASP A 139 -23.69 -13.30 4.66
C ASP A 139 -23.25 -11.95 4.10
N GLU A 140 -22.34 -11.25 4.79
CA GLU A 140 -21.77 -9.99 4.32
C GLU A 140 -21.00 -10.20 3.01
N PHE A 141 -20.13 -11.22 2.96
CA PHE A 141 -19.41 -11.57 1.73
C PHE A 141 -20.38 -11.91 0.58
N LYS A 142 -21.42 -12.71 0.86
CA LYS A 142 -22.43 -13.09 -0.14
C LYS A 142 -23.19 -11.88 -0.70
N LYS A 143 -23.47 -10.88 0.14
CA LYS A 143 -24.06 -9.61 -0.30
C LYS A 143 -23.13 -8.85 -1.24
N LEU A 144 -21.84 -8.77 -0.91
CA LEU A 144 -20.84 -8.09 -1.76
C LEU A 144 -20.65 -8.78 -3.11
N VAL A 145 -20.68 -10.12 -3.15
CA VAL A 145 -20.69 -10.88 -4.42
C VAL A 145 -21.87 -10.47 -5.31
N GLY A 146 -23.06 -10.31 -4.73
CA GLY A 146 -24.24 -9.83 -5.46
C GLY A 146 -24.06 -8.41 -6.00
N LEU A 147 -23.49 -7.53 -5.17
CA LEU A 147 -23.35 -6.11 -5.47
C LEU A 147 -22.25 -5.80 -6.50
N PHE A 148 -21.16 -6.56 -6.51
CA PHE A 148 -20.01 -6.32 -7.39
C PHE A 148 -19.90 -7.34 -8.52
N ILE A 149 -19.74 -8.63 -8.19
CA ILE A 149 -19.45 -9.67 -9.19
C ILE A 149 -20.67 -9.93 -10.08
N LYS A 150 -21.86 -10.12 -9.49
CA LYS A 150 -23.07 -10.44 -10.25
C LYS A 150 -23.61 -9.24 -11.03
N ALA A 151 -23.53 -8.04 -10.45
CA ALA A 151 -23.98 -6.82 -11.10
C ALA A 151 -23.06 -6.39 -12.25
N HIS A 152 -21.74 -6.64 -12.13
CA HIS A 152 -20.74 -6.26 -13.15
C HIS A 152 -19.78 -7.42 -13.45
N PRO A 153 -20.24 -8.47 -14.17
CA PRO A 153 -19.41 -9.62 -14.49
C PRO A 153 -18.09 -9.23 -15.17
N GLY A 154 -16.96 -9.75 -14.66
CA GLY A 154 -15.62 -9.50 -15.17
C GLY A 154 -14.98 -8.17 -14.73
N ARG A 155 -15.73 -7.24 -14.14
CA ARG A 155 -15.17 -5.94 -13.68
C ARG A 155 -14.64 -5.99 -12.26
N PHE A 156 -15.18 -6.88 -11.43
CA PHE A 156 -14.73 -7.03 -10.05
C PHE A 156 -14.44 -8.49 -9.71
N GLN A 157 -13.41 -8.68 -8.90
CA GLN A 157 -13.18 -9.91 -8.15
C GLN A 157 -13.09 -9.58 -6.67
N LEU A 158 -13.45 -10.53 -5.82
CA LEU A 158 -13.46 -10.31 -4.37
C LEU A 158 -12.53 -11.30 -3.67
N TYR A 159 -11.74 -10.77 -2.77
CA TYR A 159 -11.15 -11.53 -1.68
C TYR A 159 -12.15 -11.60 -0.53
N CYS A 160 -12.26 -12.76 0.12
CA CYS A 160 -13.00 -12.89 1.37
C CYS A 160 -12.09 -12.58 2.57
N GLY A 161 -12.69 -12.38 3.75
CA GLY A 161 -11.97 -12.28 5.01
C GLY A 161 -11.60 -13.65 5.60
N MET A 162 -10.95 -13.60 6.77
CA MET A 162 -10.67 -14.75 7.61
C MET A 162 -11.51 -14.66 8.89
N ASP A 163 -12.27 -15.72 9.21
CA ASP A 163 -13.06 -15.75 10.45
C ASP A 163 -12.14 -15.91 11.67
N LEU A 164 -11.91 -14.79 12.37
CA LEU A 164 -11.09 -14.66 13.57
C LEU A 164 -11.91 -14.64 14.87
N THR A 165 -13.19 -15.01 14.82
CA THR A 165 -14.00 -15.07 16.05
C THR A 165 -13.49 -16.18 16.96
N ASP A 166 -13.43 -15.98 18.28
CA ASP A 166 -13.09 -17.02 19.28
C ASP A 166 -11.91 -17.95 18.88
N THR A 167 -10.72 -17.38 18.69
CA THR A 167 -9.53 -18.09 18.17
C THR A 167 -8.97 -19.17 19.11
N ASP A 168 -9.39 -19.16 20.38
CA ASP A 168 -8.97 -20.18 21.37
C ASP A 168 -9.93 -21.37 21.43
N ASN A 169 -11.02 -21.34 20.65
CA ASN A 169 -11.90 -22.47 20.50
C ASN A 169 -11.17 -23.63 19.81
N ARG A 170 -11.30 -24.85 20.35
CA ARG A 170 -10.73 -26.07 19.74
C ARG A 170 -11.20 -26.32 18.29
N ASN A 171 -12.34 -25.76 17.90
CA ASN A 171 -12.90 -25.88 16.56
C ASN A 171 -12.47 -24.75 15.61
N PHE A 172 -11.63 -23.80 16.06
CA PHE A 172 -11.20 -22.63 15.28
C PHE A 172 -10.68 -23.01 13.89
N SER A 173 -9.70 -23.92 13.82
CA SER A 173 -9.08 -24.33 12.56
C SER A 173 -10.07 -24.99 11.59
N LYS A 174 -11.08 -25.71 12.10
CA LYS A 174 -12.15 -26.27 11.24
C LYS A 174 -13.06 -25.17 10.71
N ARG A 175 -13.56 -24.30 11.60
CA ARG A 175 -14.52 -23.24 11.23
C ARG A 175 -13.93 -22.27 10.21
N VAL A 176 -12.69 -21.84 10.39
CA VAL A 176 -12.04 -20.91 9.47
C VAL A 176 -11.85 -21.51 8.07
N VAL A 177 -11.65 -22.84 8.00
CA VAL A 177 -11.61 -23.61 6.73
C VAL A 177 -13.00 -23.78 6.12
N ASP A 178 -14.02 -24.14 6.91
CA ASP A 178 -15.39 -24.25 6.41
C ASP A 178 -15.87 -22.92 5.80
N GLU A 179 -15.52 -21.81 6.45
CA GLU A 179 -15.85 -20.46 5.95
C GLU A 179 -15.08 -20.10 4.67
N LEU A 180 -13.82 -20.51 4.55
CA LEU A 180 -13.02 -20.36 3.34
C LEU A 180 -13.65 -21.10 2.16
N GLU A 181 -14.03 -22.36 2.35
CA GLU A 181 -14.66 -23.19 1.33
C GLU A 181 -16.00 -22.56 0.89
N ARG A 182 -16.82 -22.09 1.83
CA ARG A 182 -18.07 -21.37 1.54
C ARG A 182 -17.83 -20.09 0.73
N CYS A 183 -16.79 -19.33 1.05
CA CYS A 183 -16.42 -18.13 0.29
C CYS A 183 -15.95 -18.47 -1.12
N ARG A 184 -15.17 -19.54 -1.27
CA ARG A 184 -14.71 -20.03 -2.58
C ARG A 184 -15.89 -20.44 -3.47
N GLU A 185 -16.83 -21.20 -2.94
CA GLU A 185 -18.07 -21.59 -3.64
C GLU A 185 -18.93 -20.36 -4.03
N SER A 186 -18.86 -19.29 -3.23
CA SER A 186 -19.55 -18.03 -3.51
C SER A 186 -18.84 -17.14 -4.54
N GLY A 187 -17.64 -17.52 -5.00
CA GLY A 187 -16.89 -16.80 -6.03
C GLY A 187 -15.69 -15.99 -5.52
N ALA A 188 -15.21 -16.23 -4.29
CA ALA A 188 -13.97 -15.63 -3.83
C ALA A 188 -12.77 -16.10 -4.69
N CYS A 189 -11.89 -15.15 -5.03
CA CYS A 189 -10.65 -15.41 -5.76
C CYS A 189 -9.42 -15.55 -4.84
N GLY A 190 -9.53 -15.09 -3.59
CA GLY A 190 -8.44 -15.08 -2.61
C GLY A 190 -8.96 -14.74 -1.21
N VAL A 191 -8.02 -14.61 -0.26
CA VAL A 191 -8.32 -14.24 1.14
C VAL A 191 -7.48 -13.05 1.57
N GLY A 192 -8.12 -12.02 2.14
CA GLY A 192 -7.45 -10.82 2.61
C GLY A 192 -8.32 -9.57 2.65
N GLU A 193 -7.76 -8.44 3.06
CA GLU A 193 -6.41 -8.30 3.61
C GLU A 193 -6.32 -8.93 5.00
N ILE A 194 -5.30 -9.76 5.24
CA ILE A 194 -4.99 -10.27 6.58
C ILE A 194 -3.82 -9.47 7.14
N THR A 195 -4.07 -8.74 8.22
CA THR A 195 -3.16 -7.68 8.70
C THR A 195 -2.59 -7.98 10.08
N ASP A 196 -1.26 -7.94 10.22
CA ASP A 196 -0.55 -7.93 11.50
C ASP A 196 0.51 -6.82 11.54
N LYS A 197 0.26 -5.81 12.37
CA LYS A 197 1.14 -4.66 12.59
C LYS A 197 1.94 -4.76 13.90
N GLY A 198 2.05 -5.96 14.49
CA GLY A 198 2.74 -6.20 15.76
C GLY A 198 1.83 -6.61 16.92
N PHE A 199 0.52 -6.67 16.68
CA PHE A 199 -0.50 -7.01 17.68
C PHE A 199 -1.19 -8.35 17.40
N GLY A 200 -0.79 -9.05 16.33
CA GLY A 200 -1.48 -10.24 15.85
C GLY A 200 -2.84 -9.92 15.22
N PHE A 201 -3.49 -10.98 14.75
CA PHE A 201 -4.79 -10.94 14.10
C PHE A 201 -5.93 -10.78 15.11
N THR A 202 -6.04 -9.59 15.70
CA THR A 202 -7.07 -9.28 16.70
C THR A 202 -7.52 -7.83 16.63
N LYS A 203 -8.78 -7.61 17.05
CA LYS A 203 -9.31 -6.28 17.35
C LYS A 203 -9.29 -5.96 18.85
N ASP A 204 -9.02 -6.98 19.68
CA ASP A 204 -8.87 -6.84 21.12
C ASP A 204 -7.47 -6.31 21.45
N LYS A 205 -7.43 -5.05 21.89
CA LYS A 205 -6.19 -4.34 22.24
C LYS A 205 -5.59 -4.82 23.55
N ASP A 206 -6.38 -5.46 24.40
CA ASP A 206 -5.97 -5.91 25.73
C ASP A 206 -5.54 -7.39 25.73
N LEU A 207 -5.65 -8.07 24.58
CA LEU A 207 -5.25 -9.46 24.43
C LEU A 207 -3.75 -9.62 24.77
N PRO A 208 -3.38 -10.47 25.75
CA PRO A 208 -2.00 -10.68 26.14
C PRO A 208 -1.14 -11.16 24.97
N LYS A 209 0.13 -10.70 24.92
CA LYS A 209 1.04 -11.02 23.80
C LYS A 209 1.14 -12.51 23.49
N THR A 210 1.12 -13.36 24.52
CA THR A 210 1.22 -14.82 24.40
C THR A 210 -0.01 -15.48 23.77
N ARG A 211 -1.14 -14.78 23.68
CA ARG A 211 -2.38 -15.27 23.05
C ARG A 211 -2.62 -14.68 21.65
N ARG A 212 -1.84 -13.67 21.25
CA ARG A 212 -1.98 -13.01 19.94
C ARG A 212 -1.63 -13.99 18.84
N LEU A 213 -2.55 -14.13 17.88
CA LEU A 213 -2.37 -14.99 16.73
C LEU A 213 -1.52 -14.26 15.69
N HIS A 214 -0.36 -14.80 15.35
CA HIS A 214 0.54 -14.25 14.35
C HIS A 214 0.56 -15.15 13.10
N PRO A 215 1.04 -14.67 11.94
CA PRO A 215 1.03 -15.44 10.69
C PRO A 215 1.63 -16.86 10.80
N ASP A 216 2.67 -17.03 11.62
CA ASP A 216 3.42 -18.28 11.79
C ASP A 216 2.89 -19.22 12.89
N ASP A 217 1.77 -18.88 13.52
CA ASP A 217 1.10 -19.66 14.56
C ASP A 217 0.48 -20.95 13.97
N GLU A 218 0.76 -22.09 14.61
CA GLU A 218 0.33 -23.42 14.15
C GLU A 218 -1.19 -23.57 14.00
N ARG A 219 -1.97 -22.78 14.74
CA ARG A 219 -3.45 -22.79 14.65
C ARG A 219 -3.95 -22.41 13.25
N LEU A 220 -3.13 -21.71 12.48
CA LEU A 220 -3.43 -21.27 11.12
C LEU A 220 -2.90 -22.21 10.03
N ASP A 221 -2.06 -23.20 10.36
CA ASP A 221 -1.40 -24.05 9.36
C ASP A 221 -2.41 -24.77 8.45
N THR A 222 -3.52 -25.23 9.01
CA THR A 222 -4.59 -25.90 8.25
C THR A 222 -5.30 -24.93 7.31
N PHE A 223 -5.46 -23.67 7.72
CA PHE A 223 -6.07 -22.63 6.90
C PHE A 223 -5.17 -22.24 5.73
N TRP A 224 -3.89 -21.98 6.00
CA TRP A 224 -2.90 -21.66 4.97
C TRP A 224 -2.74 -22.77 3.94
N LYS A 225 -2.68 -24.02 4.39
CA LYS A 225 -2.65 -25.18 3.50
C LYS A 225 -3.89 -25.26 2.64
N LYS A 226 -5.08 -25.06 3.21
CA LYS A 226 -6.34 -25.10 2.46
C LYS A 226 -6.40 -24.01 1.39
N CYS A 227 -5.90 -22.79 1.66
CA CYS A 227 -5.76 -21.75 0.64
C CYS A 227 -4.93 -22.22 -0.57
N GLY A 228 -3.81 -22.92 -0.33
CA GLY A 228 -2.99 -23.52 -1.38
C GLY A 228 -3.74 -24.59 -2.19
N GLU A 229 -4.41 -25.52 -1.51
CA GLU A 229 -5.23 -26.56 -2.14
C GLU A 229 -6.35 -25.99 -3.04
N LEU A 230 -7.00 -24.91 -2.58
CA LEU A 230 -8.07 -24.22 -3.31
C LEU A 230 -7.56 -23.25 -4.38
N LYS A 231 -6.24 -23.05 -4.48
CA LYS A 231 -5.58 -22.05 -5.33
C LYS A 231 -6.14 -20.65 -5.10
N MET A 232 -6.29 -20.28 -3.82
CA MET A 232 -6.71 -18.96 -3.38
C MET A 232 -5.50 -18.22 -2.80
N PRO A 233 -4.90 -17.26 -3.53
CA PRO A 233 -3.81 -16.46 -3.00
C PRO A 233 -4.24 -15.71 -1.74
N ILE A 234 -3.32 -15.60 -0.78
CA ILE A 234 -3.53 -14.83 0.44
C ILE A 234 -2.89 -13.47 0.26
N ASN A 235 -3.64 -12.40 0.51
CA ASN A 235 -3.09 -11.06 0.62
C ASN A 235 -2.76 -10.79 2.09
N LEU A 236 -1.47 -10.68 2.39
CA LEU A 236 -0.92 -10.67 3.74
C LEU A 236 -0.16 -9.37 4.00
N HIS A 237 -0.69 -8.57 4.92
CA HIS A 237 -0.10 -7.30 5.34
C HIS A 237 0.63 -7.49 6.67
N VAL A 238 1.95 -7.71 6.60
CA VAL A 238 2.80 -7.79 7.80
C VAL A 238 3.66 -6.56 7.91
N ALA A 239 3.68 -5.97 9.12
CA ALA A 239 4.34 -4.71 9.45
C ALA A 239 3.73 -3.49 8.72
N ASP A 240 4.43 -2.37 8.81
CA ASP A 240 4.26 -1.13 8.04
C ASP A 240 5.68 -0.69 7.63
N HIS A 241 5.82 0.49 7.03
CA HIS A 241 7.14 1.07 6.78
C HIS A 241 8.00 1.11 8.08
N PRO A 242 9.30 0.76 8.04
CA PRO A 242 10.13 0.62 9.25
C PRO A 242 10.22 1.90 10.09
N SER A 243 10.01 3.07 9.50
CA SER A 243 9.91 4.35 10.23
C SER A 243 8.84 4.36 11.32
N CYS A 244 7.82 3.50 11.23
CA CYS A 244 6.82 3.35 12.29
C CYS A 244 7.42 2.78 13.59
N TRP A 245 8.60 2.16 13.55
CA TRP A 245 9.32 1.67 14.75
C TRP A 245 10.47 2.59 15.15
N THR A 246 10.45 3.86 14.74
CA THR A 246 11.46 4.87 15.08
C THR A 246 10.84 6.07 15.81
N PRO A 247 11.58 6.78 16.67
CA PRO A 247 11.04 7.95 17.37
C PRO A 247 10.37 8.97 16.44
N LEU A 248 9.36 9.69 16.94
CA LEU A 248 8.86 10.89 16.26
C LEU A 248 9.81 12.05 16.54
N ASP A 249 10.79 12.23 15.67
CA ASP A 249 11.76 13.32 15.75
C ASP A 249 11.99 13.96 14.37
N VAL A 250 13.00 14.84 14.28
CA VAL A 250 13.35 15.54 13.04
C VAL A 250 14.02 14.66 11.98
N PHE A 251 14.32 13.39 12.30
CA PHE A 251 14.99 12.43 11.44
C PHE A 251 14.01 11.39 10.84
N GLN A 252 12.81 11.28 11.39
CA GLN A 252 11.81 10.32 10.92
C GLN A 252 11.16 10.77 9.59
N GLU A 253 11.51 10.09 8.50
CA GLU A 253 11.29 10.56 7.11
C GLU A 253 9.83 10.73 6.67
N ARG A 254 8.88 10.07 7.37
CA ARG A 254 7.46 10.09 7.01
C ARG A 254 6.64 11.06 7.88
N THR A 255 7.32 11.83 8.72
CA THR A 255 6.70 12.97 9.41
C THR A 255 6.63 14.20 8.50
N PRO A 256 5.60 15.05 8.65
CA PRO A 256 4.52 14.95 9.62
C PRO A 256 3.34 14.06 9.20
N ASP A 257 3.26 13.67 7.93
CA ASP A 257 2.03 13.11 7.33
C ASP A 257 1.59 11.75 7.90
N TYR A 258 2.55 10.91 8.36
CA TYR A 258 2.28 9.54 8.81
C TYR A 258 2.50 9.31 10.32
N GLN A 259 2.58 10.36 11.12
CA GLN A 259 2.84 10.23 12.56
C GLN A 259 1.81 9.37 13.30
N LEU A 260 0.57 9.26 12.79
CA LEU A 260 -0.49 8.44 13.39
C LEU A 260 -0.19 6.93 13.38
N PHE A 261 0.70 6.48 12.49
CA PHE A 261 1.09 5.07 12.34
C PHE A 261 2.29 4.70 13.19
N ASN A 262 2.82 5.63 14.01
CA ASN A 262 4.00 5.35 14.81
C ASN A 262 3.70 4.35 15.94
N LEU A 263 4.49 3.29 15.98
CA LEU A 263 4.49 2.19 16.94
C LEU A 263 5.75 2.16 17.81
N TYR A 264 6.63 3.15 17.69
CA TYR A 264 7.80 3.28 18.56
C TYR A 264 7.42 3.33 20.04
N ASN A 265 8.13 2.56 20.88
CA ASN A 265 7.87 2.39 22.31
C ASN A 265 6.45 1.91 22.66
N THR A 266 5.79 1.18 21.75
CA THR A 266 4.56 0.45 22.05
C THR A 266 4.86 -1.01 22.41
N ASP A 267 3.82 -1.77 22.73
CA ASP A 267 3.90 -3.20 22.98
C ASP A 267 3.84 -4.06 21.70
N ALA A 268 3.81 -3.44 20.52
CA ALA A 268 3.91 -4.13 19.23
C ALA A 268 5.22 -4.94 19.13
N LEU A 269 5.19 -6.04 18.38
CA LEU A 269 6.43 -6.68 17.93
C LEU A 269 7.27 -5.71 17.10
N SER A 270 8.59 -5.88 17.13
CA SER A 270 9.50 -5.08 16.30
C SER A 270 9.33 -5.39 14.81
N TYR A 271 9.76 -4.46 13.96
CA TYR A 271 9.74 -4.63 12.50
C TYR A 271 10.46 -5.93 12.07
N SER A 272 11.65 -6.22 12.61
CA SER A 272 12.42 -7.41 12.26
C SER A 272 11.72 -8.70 12.70
N GLU A 273 11.11 -8.73 13.90
CA GLU A 273 10.33 -9.89 14.36
C GLU A 273 9.12 -10.15 13.46
N LEU A 274 8.44 -9.10 12.98
CA LEU A 274 7.32 -9.23 12.05
C LEU A 274 7.76 -9.80 10.70
N ILE A 275 8.83 -9.27 10.11
CA ILE A 275 9.38 -9.79 8.85
C ILE A 275 9.81 -11.25 8.99
N GLU A 276 10.42 -11.62 10.11
CA GLU A 276 10.83 -13.00 10.38
C GLU A 276 9.63 -13.94 10.53
N ARG A 277 8.57 -13.54 11.24
CA ARG A 277 7.33 -14.34 11.34
C ARG A 277 6.66 -14.55 9.98
N ARG A 278 6.62 -13.51 9.14
CA ARG A 278 6.16 -13.65 7.76
C ARG A 278 7.00 -14.69 7.01
N ASN A 279 8.32 -14.60 7.10
CA ASN A 279 9.23 -15.53 6.40
C ASN A 279 9.04 -16.99 6.86
N LYS A 280 8.87 -17.23 8.16
CA LYS A 280 8.53 -18.57 8.69
C LYS A 280 7.21 -19.10 8.15
N THR A 281 6.23 -18.23 7.96
CA THR A 281 4.94 -18.58 7.35
C THR A 281 5.13 -19.03 5.90
N LEU A 282 5.91 -18.27 5.12
CA LEU A 282 6.24 -18.62 3.73
C LEU A 282 6.94 -19.97 3.62
N GLU A 283 7.89 -20.23 4.52
CA GLU A 283 8.67 -21.47 4.58
C GLU A 283 7.80 -22.69 4.93
N LYS A 284 6.88 -22.55 5.88
CA LYS A 284 5.96 -23.62 6.30
C LYS A 284 4.94 -24.00 5.22
N HIS A 285 4.59 -23.07 4.32
CA HIS A 285 3.51 -23.24 3.34
C HIS A 285 3.98 -22.99 1.90
N PRO A 286 4.95 -23.78 1.38
CA PRO A 286 5.56 -23.54 0.07
C PRO A 286 4.61 -23.70 -1.13
N GLU A 287 3.49 -24.38 -0.94
CA GLU A 287 2.45 -24.58 -1.98
C GLU A 287 1.38 -23.49 -1.98
N THR A 288 1.41 -22.57 -1.01
CA THR A 288 0.43 -21.49 -0.86
C THR A 288 1.02 -20.17 -1.31
N ILE A 289 0.34 -19.49 -2.25
CA ILE A 289 0.76 -18.16 -2.73
C ILE A 289 0.39 -17.09 -1.70
N PHE A 290 1.39 -16.31 -1.29
CA PHE A 290 1.20 -15.11 -0.49
C PHE A 290 1.56 -13.87 -1.32
N VAL A 291 0.59 -12.99 -1.53
CA VAL A 291 0.80 -11.64 -2.05
C VAL A 291 1.05 -10.73 -0.85
N ALA A 292 2.32 -10.42 -0.57
CA ALA A 292 2.66 -9.55 0.54
C ALA A 292 2.42 -8.09 0.17
N CYS A 293 1.60 -7.42 0.96
CA CYS A 293 1.16 -6.04 0.69
C CYS A 293 2.35 -5.09 0.63
N HIS A 294 2.25 -4.14 -0.29
CA HIS A 294 3.12 -2.96 -0.31
C HIS A 294 4.61 -3.32 -0.40
N LEU A 295 4.97 -4.15 -1.38
CA LEU A 295 6.31 -4.72 -1.54
C LEU A 295 6.79 -5.41 -0.24
N GLY A 296 5.89 -6.11 0.44
CA GLY A 296 6.14 -6.79 1.70
C GLY A 296 6.59 -5.89 2.84
N ASN A 297 6.25 -4.59 2.80
CA ASN A 297 6.78 -3.56 3.70
C ASN A 297 8.31 -3.45 3.72
N GLN A 298 8.98 -3.93 2.67
CA GLN A 298 10.44 -3.90 2.49
C GLN A 298 10.85 -3.08 1.26
N GLY A 299 9.93 -2.31 0.65
CA GLY A 299 10.24 -1.48 -0.53
C GLY A 299 11.36 -0.45 -0.34
N HIS A 300 11.67 -0.08 0.90
CA HIS A 300 12.79 0.80 1.25
C HIS A 300 14.17 0.11 1.07
N ASP A 301 14.22 -1.22 1.10
CA ASP A 301 15.41 -2.05 0.93
C ASP A 301 15.16 -3.18 -0.08
N LEU A 302 15.26 -2.81 -1.36
CA LEU A 302 15.07 -3.74 -2.48
C LEU A 302 16.13 -4.85 -2.53
N ALA A 303 17.30 -4.69 -1.89
CA ALA A 303 18.32 -5.72 -1.86
C ALA A 303 17.88 -6.89 -0.97
N THR A 304 17.52 -6.60 0.28
CA THR A 304 16.99 -7.62 1.22
C THR A 304 15.67 -8.21 0.73
N LEU A 305 14.80 -7.40 0.11
CA LEU A 305 13.58 -7.91 -0.51
C LEU A 305 13.88 -8.87 -1.67
N SER A 306 14.91 -8.60 -2.49
CA SER A 306 15.33 -9.50 -3.57
C SER A 306 15.78 -10.86 -3.02
N GLU A 307 16.59 -10.87 -1.96
CA GLU A 307 17.02 -12.11 -1.31
C GLU A 307 15.83 -12.93 -0.78
N THR A 308 14.84 -12.24 -0.21
CA THR A 308 13.60 -12.87 0.27
C THR A 308 12.81 -13.47 -0.88
N MET A 309 12.62 -12.72 -1.97
CA MET A 309 11.95 -13.19 -3.18
C MET A 309 12.67 -14.38 -3.83
N ASP A 310 14.00 -14.40 -3.81
CA ASP A 310 14.79 -15.51 -4.38
C ASP A 310 14.68 -16.77 -3.49
N ARG A 311 14.54 -16.60 -2.17
CA ARG A 311 14.40 -17.71 -1.21
C ARG A 311 13.01 -18.36 -1.20
N TYR A 312 11.95 -17.57 -1.38
CA TYR A 312 10.56 -18.03 -1.24
C TYR A 312 9.81 -17.93 -2.59
N PRO A 313 9.74 -19.01 -3.38
CA PRO A 313 9.06 -19.01 -4.69
C PRO A 313 7.56 -18.70 -4.61
N ASN A 314 6.95 -18.94 -3.45
CA ASN A 314 5.56 -18.70 -3.15
C ASN A 314 5.26 -17.26 -2.68
N LEU A 315 6.30 -16.43 -2.53
CA LEU A 315 6.14 -15.00 -2.27
C LEU A 315 5.89 -14.23 -3.57
N TYR A 316 4.77 -13.53 -3.58
CA TYR A 316 4.36 -12.54 -4.56
C TYR A 316 4.23 -11.20 -3.86
N LEU A 317 4.27 -10.10 -4.61
CA LEU A 317 4.15 -8.75 -4.07
C LEU A 317 3.09 -7.97 -4.83
N ASP A 318 2.52 -6.96 -4.19
CA ASP A 318 1.84 -5.86 -4.89
C ASP A 318 2.64 -4.55 -4.77
N THR A 319 2.34 -3.60 -5.65
CA THR A 319 2.95 -2.25 -5.65
C THR A 319 2.17 -1.25 -4.80
N SER A 320 1.14 -1.68 -4.07
CA SER A 320 0.14 -0.78 -3.50
C SER A 320 0.74 0.13 -2.43
N ALA A 321 0.35 1.40 -2.45
CA ALA A 321 0.90 2.45 -1.59
C ALA A 321 2.44 2.58 -1.56
N ARG A 322 3.19 2.03 -2.55
CA ARG A 322 4.66 2.10 -2.65
C ARG A 322 5.17 2.98 -3.79
N ASP A 323 4.31 3.84 -4.31
CA ASP A 323 4.68 4.92 -5.24
C ASP A 323 5.84 5.77 -4.70
N TYR A 324 5.86 5.98 -3.37
CA TYR A 324 6.90 6.72 -2.66
C TYR A 324 8.31 6.13 -2.79
N GLU A 325 8.48 4.86 -2.44
CA GLU A 325 9.77 4.17 -2.50
C GLU A 325 10.20 3.95 -3.95
N LEU A 326 9.25 3.53 -4.79
CA LEU A 326 9.50 3.26 -6.19
C LEU A 326 9.96 4.52 -6.94
N GLY A 327 9.22 5.62 -6.78
CA GLY A 327 9.44 6.88 -7.47
C GLY A 327 10.66 7.66 -6.99
N ARG A 328 11.13 7.44 -5.76
CA ARG A 328 12.40 8.04 -5.28
C ARG A 328 13.64 7.31 -5.79
N THR A 329 13.50 6.03 -6.17
CA THR A 329 14.63 5.17 -6.57
C THR A 329 14.43 4.56 -7.96
N PRO A 330 14.04 5.35 -8.98
CA PRO A 330 13.45 4.85 -10.24
C PRO A 330 14.31 3.78 -10.95
N ARG A 331 15.64 3.96 -10.98
CA ARG A 331 16.57 3.03 -11.63
C ARG A 331 16.64 1.67 -10.92
N SER A 332 16.67 1.67 -9.59
CA SER A 332 16.70 0.43 -8.79
C SER A 332 15.33 -0.24 -8.82
N SER A 333 14.27 0.55 -8.69
CA SER A 333 12.88 0.12 -8.79
C SER A 333 12.57 -0.55 -10.12
N ALA A 334 12.94 0.08 -11.25
CA ALA A 334 12.72 -0.49 -12.58
C ALA A 334 13.45 -1.82 -12.78
N LYS A 335 14.71 -1.92 -12.30
CA LYS A 335 15.47 -3.17 -12.33
C LYS A 335 14.81 -4.27 -11.49
N PHE A 336 14.37 -3.93 -10.28
CA PHE A 336 13.71 -4.86 -9.36
C PHE A 336 12.39 -5.38 -9.96
N LEU A 337 11.52 -4.46 -10.40
CA LEU A 337 10.24 -4.80 -11.00
C LEU A 337 10.43 -5.65 -12.27
N ASN A 338 11.43 -5.35 -13.10
CA ASN A 338 11.71 -6.17 -14.28
C ASN A 338 12.27 -7.58 -13.94
N LYS A 339 13.12 -7.70 -12.91
CA LYS A 339 13.66 -8.99 -12.43
C LYS A 339 12.52 -9.90 -11.94
N TYR A 340 11.55 -9.34 -11.22
CA TYR A 340 10.48 -10.09 -10.56
C TYR A 340 9.10 -9.93 -11.19
N LYS A 341 9.02 -9.43 -12.43
CA LYS A 341 7.76 -9.06 -13.11
C LYS A 341 6.67 -10.15 -13.08
N ASP A 342 7.06 -11.41 -13.11
CA ASP A 342 6.16 -12.58 -13.10
C ASP A 342 5.67 -12.98 -11.69
N ARG A 343 6.03 -12.20 -10.67
CA ARG A 343 5.68 -12.38 -9.25
C ARG A 343 5.26 -11.08 -8.55
N ILE A 344 5.05 -10.01 -9.31
CA ILE A 344 4.56 -8.72 -8.78
C ILE A 344 3.29 -8.35 -9.54
N VAL A 345 2.24 -7.98 -8.81
CA VAL A 345 0.99 -7.47 -9.36
C VAL A 345 0.85 -5.97 -9.12
N PHE A 346 0.18 -5.29 -10.04
CA PHE A 346 -0.23 -3.91 -9.83
C PHE A 346 -1.32 -3.83 -8.77
N GLY A 347 -1.20 -2.86 -7.87
CA GLY A 347 -2.24 -2.52 -6.91
C GLY A 347 -2.06 -1.08 -6.46
N THR A 348 -3.15 -0.41 -6.09
CA THR A 348 -3.10 0.99 -5.68
C THR A 348 -3.16 1.18 -4.16
N ASP A 349 -4.03 0.44 -3.48
CA ASP A 349 -4.46 0.70 -2.09
C ASP A 349 -4.95 2.15 -1.91
N MET A 350 -5.72 2.62 -2.89
CA MET A 350 -6.26 3.97 -2.92
C MET A 350 -7.71 4.02 -3.42
N GLY A 351 -8.33 5.17 -3.24
CA GLY A 351 -9.68 5.45 -3.73
C GLY A 351 -9.77 5.45 -5.26
N ARG A 352 -10.99 5.38 -5.78
CA ARG A 352 -11.30 5.20 -7.20
C ARG A 352 -11.22 6.47 -8.08
N GLU A 353 -10.40 7.45 -7.74
CA GLU A 353 -10.34 8.70 -8.50
C GLU A 353 -9.54 8.57 -9.81
N LYS A 354 -10.01 9.20 -10.89
CA LYS A 354 -9.33 9.18 -12.21
C LYS A 354 -7.88 9.65 -12.13
N ASN A 355 -7.62 10.74 -11.41
CA ASN A 355 -6.28 11.32 -11.32
C ASN A 355 -5.31 10.44 -10.51
N MET A 356 -5.82 9.64 -9.57
CA MET A 356 -5.03 8.65 -8.83
C MET A 356 -4.49 7.59 -9.80
N TYR A 357 -5.32 7.03 -10.69
CA TYR A 357 -4.83 6.07 -11.68
C TYR A 357 -3.84 6.70 -12.67
N ARG A 358 -4.16 7.89 -13.18
CA ARG A 358 -3.31 8.59 -14.15
C ARG A 358 -1.93 8.95 -13.60
N ILE A 359 -1.81 9.25 -12.30
CA ILE A 359 -0.49 9.50 -11.69
C ILE A 359 0.33 8.20 -11.59
N HIS A 360 -0.30 7.04 -11.37
CA HIS A 360 0.39 5.75 -11.43
C HIS A 360 0.89 5.44 -12.85
N TRP A 361 0.08 5.69 -13.89
CA TRP A 361 0.52 5.51 -15.28
C TRP A 361 1.67 6.42 -15.64
N ARG A 362 1.59 7.70 -15.25
CA ARG A 362 2.71 8.63 -15.40
C ARG A 362 3.98 8.12 -14.70
N LEU A 363 3.86 7.63 -13.47
CA LEU A 363 4.99 7.10 -12.71
C LEU A 363 5.60 5.85 -13.36
N LEU A 364 4.78 4.90 -13.81
CA LEU A 364 5.26 3.59 -14.27
C LEU A 364 5.69 3.58 -15.75
N GLU A 365 5.02 4.36 -16.60
CA GLU A 365 5.17 4.25 -18.06
C GLU A 365 6.10 5.30 -18.68
N THR A 366 6.39 6.39 -17.96
CA THR A 366 7.15 7.52 -18.50
C THR A 366 8.49 7.69 -17.80
N GLY A 367 9.41 8.42 -18.43
CA GLY A 367 10.64 8.91 -17.82
C GLY A 367 10.51 10.31 -17.21
N ASP A 368 9.29 10.77 -16.89
CA ASP A 368 9.05 12.12 -16.36
C ASP A 368 9.80 12.35 -15.04
N GLU A 369 10.44 13.51 -14.92
CA GLU A 369 11.20 13.86 -13.72
C GLU A 369 10.44 14.86 -12.84
N TYR A 370 10.76 14.84 -11.55
CA TYR A 370 10.24 15.81 -10.57
C TYR A 370 8.70 15.79 -10.44
N ILE A 371 8.10 14.61 -10.59
CA ILE A 371 6.65 14.41 -10.41
C ILE A 371 6.28 14.72 -8.95
N PRO A 372 5.23 15.51 -8.68
CA PRO A 372 4.71 15.68 -7.32
C PRO A 372 4.28 14.34 -6.73
N GLY A 373 4.92 13.92 -5.64
CA GLY A 373 4.54 12.72 -4.90
C GLY A 373 3.49 13.00 -3.84
N ARG A 374 2.83 11.94 -3.37
CA ARG A 374 1.75 12.03 -2.37
C ARG A 374 2.24 12.48 -0.99
N VAL A 375 3.53 12.32 -0.71
CA VAL A 375 4.13 12.51 0.61
C VAL A 375 5.21 13.59 0.58
N SER A 376 4.98 14.65 -0.20
CA SER A 376 5.87 15.82 -0.42
C SER A 376 7.19 15.54 -1.16
N TRP A 377 7.68 14.32 -1.13
CA TRP A 377 8.82 13.88 -1.92
C TRP A 377 8.50 13.90 -3.41
N ARG A 378 9.51 14.23 -4.22
CA ARG A 378 9.39 14.21 -5.68
C ARG A 378 9.71 12.82 -6.20
N TYR A 379 8.92 12.38 -7.16
CA TYR A 379 9.08 11.10 -7.84
C TYR A 379 9.68 11.30 -9.22
N PHE A 380 10.26 10.23 -9.73
CA PHE A 380 10.85 10.13 -11.03
C PHE A 380 10.24 8.91 -11.70
N GLY A 381 9.79 9.08 -12.94
CA GLY A 381 9.19 8.05 -13.75
C GLY A 381 10.15 6.87 -13.96
N LEU A 382 9.59 5.66 -13.99
CA LEU A 382 10.36 4.43 -14.05
C LEU A 382 10.66 3.99 -15.48
N GLU A 383 9.90 4.50 -16.46
CA GLU A 383 9.98 4.12 -17.88
C GLU A 383 10.07 2.59 -18.05
N LEU A 384 9.12 1.86 -17.43
CA LEU A 384 9.19 0.41 -17.38
C LEU A 384 9.12 -0.19 -18.80
N PRO A 385 9.92 -1.24 -19.08
CA PRO A 385 9.81 -1.98 -20.35
C PRO A 385 8.40 -2.53 -20.56
N GLU A 386 7.96 -2.63 -21.81
CA GLU A 386 6.60 -3.12 -22.13
C GLU A 386 6.32 -4.50 -21.56
N ALA A 387 7.27 -5.42 -21.62
CA ALA A 387 7.14 -6.75 -21.04
C ALA A 387 6.95 -6.71 -19.51
N THR A 388 7.58 -5.74 -18.82
CA THR A 388 7.38 -5.52 -17.38
C THR A 388 5.99 -4.96 -17.11
N LEU A 389 5.53 -3.99 -17.91
CA LEU A 389 4.20 -3.40 -17.77
C LEU A 389 3.10 -4.44 -17.98
N VAL A 390 3.17 -5.25 -19.05
CA VAL A 390 2.17 -6.30 -19.34
C VAL A 390 2.10 -7.33 -18.21
N ALA A 391 3.26 -7.79 -17.70
CA ALA A 391 3.30 -8.73 -16.59
C ALA A 391 2.71 -8.14 -15.30
N LEU A 392 3.12 -6.92 -14.94
CA LEU A 392 2.68 -6.22 -13.74
C LEU A 392 1.18 -5.88 -13.79
N TYR A 393 0.70 -5.37 -14.93
CA TYR A 393 -0.68 -4.94 -15.10
C TYR A 393 -1.64 -6.10 -15.23
N ARG A 394 -1.20 -7.26 -15.74
CA ARG A 394 -2.17 -8.28 -16.19
C ARG A 394 -1.70 -9.71 -16.02
N ASP A 395 -0.60 -10.12 -16.64
CA ASP A 395 -0.32 -11.56 -16.79
C ASP A 395 -0.06 -12.24 -15.45
N THR A 396 0.63 -11.57 -14.53
CA THR A 396 0.87 -12.12 -13.18
C THR A 396 -0.43 -12.27 -12.40
N ALA A 397 -1.32 -11.28 -12.47
CA ALA A 397 -2.63 -11.33 -11.84
C ALA A 397 -3.48 -12.47 -12.41
N LYS A 398 -3.53 -12.61 -13.75
CA LYS A 398 -4.26 -13.70 -14.41
C LYS A 398 -3.76 -15.07 -14.00
N LYS A 399 -2.44 -15.23 -13.89
CA LYS A 399 -1.81 -16.46 -13.43
C LYS A 399 -2.23 -16.84 -12.02
N ILE A 400 -2.18 -15.91 -11.06
CA ILE A 400 -2.44 -16.24 -9.65
C ILE A 400 -3.92 -16.28 -9.28
N PHE A 401 -4.77 -15.53 -9.99
CA PHE A 401 -6.23 -15.52 -9.78
C PHE A 401 -7.00 -16.48 -10.68
N ASN A 402 -6.33 -17.07 -11.67
CA ASN A 402 -6.91 -17.99 -12.64
C ASN A 402 -8.12 -17.39 -13.37
N ILE A 403 -7.93 -16.20 -13.96
CA ILE A 403 -8.93 -15.43 -14.73
C ILE A 403 -8.48 -15.06 -16.15
#